data_AF-A0A8H3EBW5-F1
#
_entry.id   AF-A0A8H3EBW5-F1
#
_cell.length_a   1.000
_cell.length_b   1.000
_cell.length_c   1.000
_cell.angle_alpha   90.00
_cell.angle_beta   90.00
_cell.angle_gamma   90.00
#
_symmetry.space_group_name_H-M   'P 1'
#
loop_
_entity.id
_entity.type
_entity.pdbx_description
1 polymer ?
#
loop_
_entity_poly.entity_id
_entity_poly.type
_entity_poly.pdbx_seq_one_letter_code
_entity_poly.pdbx_strand_id
1 'polypeptide(L)'
;MRVQKAENVNKALEFITSRGVKLTNIGPEDIIDGNVKLILGMIWTLILRFTIADISEEGLSAKEGLLLWCQRKTAGYQEVDVQDFGYSWSDGLALCALIHHHRPDLIDYASLDKTDRHTNTKLAFDVAEQHLGIPQLLDVEDLCDANPPDERSVMTYIASFFHAFSSMDQHETVSRRVEKFADLMYSVWLSRNDYEKRMRALLAEWAEQTATLASNVFDGTYVDAKQQLVEFQAYKNASKRRWVSEKQDLAMLYTNVQTKLRTYGLREYVPPEGLELSDMDTAWSALLAAEAARSKSINAQIREIKESLRKKFANVANNFERRLRDLSNELSNLDGPLEDQLTSAKIIQTRLGPFAESLKDVSSTEQECLAANVEENDYTIFTHLDLQFELELVVQSVVKKIAFIDNQIVARNMSNLTPAQLEQFESTFRYFDRDETNTLELAEMTSALASLGIVYSEGDLITIHQQLTEDYGAVTFEAFINLLVDITEDQTSPAQLRDAFRGLAGDKPFVTEVDLRAALLPPTAVEYLQQAMPRRPGSETEFDYEAWLDDVFA
;
A
#
# COMPACT_ATOMS: atom_id res chain seq x y z
N MET A 1 -24.78 41.54 -98.25
CA MET A 1 -25.47 42.79 -98.67
C MET A 1 -25.58 43.76 -97.49
N ARG A 2 -25.71 45.08 -97.71
CA ARG A 2 -25.82 46.09 -96.62
C ARG A 2 -26.93 45.76 -95.60
N VAL A 3 -28.07 45.25 -96.09
CA VAL A 3 -29.21 44.80 -95.28
C VAL A 3 -28.82 43.76 -94.22
N GLN A 4 -28.01 42.75 -94.58
CA GLN A 4 -27.56 41.73 -93.63
C GLN A 4 -26.62 42.30 -92.55
N LYS A 5 -25.81 43.32 -92.90
CA LYS A 5 -24.98 44.01 -91.91
C LYS A 5 -25.86 44.78 -90.92
N ALA A 6 -26.92 45.44 -91.41
CA ALA A 6 -27.87 46.16 -90.57
C ALA A 6 -28.65 45.24 -89.63
N GLU A 7 -29.12 44.09 -90.11
CA GLU A 7 -29.77 43.08 -89.26
C GLU A 7 -28.85 42.55 -88.16
N ASN A 8 -27.58 42.27 -88.49
CA ASN A 8 -26.61 41.79 -87.49
C ASN A 8 -26.29 42.86 -86.45
N VAL A 9 -26.09 44.11 -86.88
CA VAL A 9 -25.82 45.22 -85.96
C VAL A 9 -27.04 45.48 -85.09
N ASN A 10 -28.26 45.46 -85.64
CA ASN A 10 -29.49 45.58 -84.85
C ASN A 10 -29.57 44.55 -83.73
N LYS A 11 -29.35 43.26 -84.05
CA LYS A 11 -29.33 42.20 -83.02
C LYS A 11 -28.30 42.45 -81.92
N ALA A 12 -27.12 42.96 -82.29
CA ALA A 12 -26.09 43.30 -81.31
C ALA A 12 -26.50 44.49 -80.43
N LEU A 13 -27.04 45.56 -81.00
CA LEU A 13 -27.50 46.74 -80.27
C LEU A 13 -28.67 46.42 -79.33
N GLU A 14 -29.61 45.57 -79.78
CA GLU A 14 -30.70 45.05 -78.94
C GLU A 14 -30.16 44.27 -77.74
N PHE A 15 -29.18 43.39 -77.96
CA PHE A 15 -28.55 42.65 -76.86
C PHE A 15 -27.84 43.58 -75.88
N ILE A 16 -27.07 44.55 -76.37
CA ILE A 16 -26.37 45.55 -75.54
C ILE A 16 -27.37 46.33 -74.67
N THR A 17 -28.48 46.78 -75.27
CA THR A 17 -29.54 47.51 -74.57
C THR A 17 -30.20 46.62 -73.51
N SER A 18 -30.43 45.33 -73.81
CA SER A 18 -30.99 44.36 -72.86
C SER A 18 -30.10 44.12 -71.62
N ARG A 19 -28.79 44.39 -71.72
CA ARG A 19 -27.84 44.30 -70.62
C ARG A 19 -27.71 45.59 -69.80
N GLY A 20 -28.58 46.58 -70.05
CA GLY A 20 -28.67 47.82 -69.28
C GLY A 20 -27.72 48.92 -69.74
N VAL A 21 -27.14 48.82 -70.94
CA VAL A 21 -26.33 49.89 -71.55
C VAL A 21 -27.25 50.85 -72.30
N LYS A 22 -27.15 52.15 -72.00
CA LYS A 22 -27.92 53.19 -72.69
C LYS A 22 -27.19 53.66 -73.95
N LEU A 23 -27.70 53.28 -75.11
CA LEU A 23 -27.19 53.73 -76.42
C LEU A 23 -27.95 54.98 -76.87
N THR A 24 -27.38 56.18 -76.63
CA THR A 24 -27.99 57.44 -77.07
C THR A 24 -27.45 57.85 -78.44
N ASN A 25 -28.33 58.02 -79.43
CA ASN A 25 -27.99 58.45 -80.81
C ASN A 25 -27.04 57.51 -81.58
N ILE A 26 -27.17 56.19 -81.39
CA ILE A 26 -26.38 55.18 -82.13
C ILE A 26 -27.34 54.21 -82.81
N GLY A 27 -27.40 54.26 -84.14
CA GLY A 27 -28.17 53.34 -84.97
C GLY A 27 -27.27 52.36 -85.75
N PRO A 28 -27.87 51.34 -86.40
CA PRO A 28 -27.13 50.39 -87.22
C PRO A 28 -26.37 51.04 -88.38
N GLU A 29 -26.96 52.07 -88.99
CA GLU A 29 -26.37 52.78 -90.13
C GLU A 29 -25.07 53.50 -89.72
N ASP A 30 -25.00 54.06 -88.51
CA ASP A 30 -23.80 54.72 -87.99
C ASP A 30 -22.60 53.78 -87.89
N ILE A 31 -22.86 52.50 -87.59
CA ILE A 31 -21.83 51.47 -87.48
C ILE A 31 -21.44 50.94 -88.86
N ILE A 32 -22.42 50.70 -89.73
CA ILE A 32 -22.18 50.18 -91.09
C ILE A 32 -21.42 51.20 -91.95
N ASP A 33 -21.76 52.48 -91.81
CA ASP A 33 -21.15 53.58 -92.57
C ASP A 33 -19.82 54.06 -91.95
N GLY A 34 -19.38 53.45 -90.84
CA GLY A 34 -18.08 53.71 -90.26
C GLY A 34 -17.97 55.05 -89.56
N ASN A 35 -19.03 55.50 -88.86
CA ASN A 35 -18.95 56.69 -88.01
C ASN A 35 -18.07 56.39 -86.79
N VAL A 36 -16.76 56.59 -86.95
CA VAL A 36 -15.72 56.26 -85.96
C VAL A 36 -16.05 56.84 -84.59
N LYS A 37 -16.56 58.07 -84.51
CA LYS A 37 -16.89 58.73 -83.23
C LYS A 37 -18.00 57.99 -82.48
N LEU A 38 -19.05 57.57 -83.19
CA LEU A 38 -20.16 56.82 -82.57
C LEU A 38 -19.77 55.38 -82.23
N ILE A 39 -18.97 54.73 -83.08
CA ILE A 39 -18.44 53.39 -82.83
C ILE A 39 -17.56 53.39 -81.57
N LEU A 40 -16.61 54.32 -81.45
CA LEU A 40 -15.76 54.45 -80.27
C LEU A 40 -16.59 54.82 -79.03
N GLY A 41 -17.60 55.68 -79.18
CA GLY A 41 -18.56 55.98 -78.12
C GLY A 41 -19.30 54.74 -77.62
N MET A 42 -19.77 53.87 -78.53
CA MET A 42 -20.41 52.60 -78.19
C MET A 42 -19.43 51.67 -77.45
N ILE A 43 -18.23 51.45 -78.00
CA ILE A 43 -17.21 50.57 -77.39
C ILE A 43 -16.87 51.05 -75.99
N TRP A 44 -16.70 52.35 -75.79
CA TRP A 44 -16.49 52.93 -74.46
C TRP A 44 -17.64 52.63 -73.50
N THR A 45 -18.90 52.75 -73.92
CA THR A 45 -20.04 52.41 -73.04
C THR A 45 -20.06 50.93 -72.64
N LEU A 46 -19.56 50.04 -73.51
CA LEU A 46 -19.40 48.63 -73.18
C LEU A 46 -18.27 48.41 -72.17
N ILE A 47 -17.09 48.98 -72.40
CA ILE A 47 -15.96 48.89 -71.47
C ILE A 47 -16.36 49.46 -70.10
N LEU A 48 -16.96 50.65 -70.09
CA LEU A 48 -17.43 51.27 -68.85
C LEU A 48 -18.42 50.35 -68.12
N ARG A 49 -19.37 49.71 -68.81
CA ARG A 49 -20.38 48.86 -68.17
C ARG A 49 -19.85 47.52 -67.70
N PHE A 50 -19.02 46.85 -68.50
CA PHE A 50 -18.65 45.45 -68.29
C PHE A 50 -17.26 45.28 -67.68
N THR A 51 -16.40 46.29 -67.77
CA THR A 51 -15.05 46.25 -67.20
C THR A 51 -14.94 47.15 -65.99
N ILE A 52 -15.49 48.38 -66.02
CA ILE A 52 -15.21 49.38 -64.97
C ILE A 52 -16.36 49.50 -63.96
N ALA A 53 -17.62 49.34 -64.38
CA ALA A 53 -18.79 49.60 -63.53
C ALA A 53 -18.82 48.75 -62.25
N ASP A 54 -18.29 47.54 -62.31
CA ASP A 54 -18.28 46.61 -61.18
C ASP A 54 -17.12 46.89 -60.19
N ILE A 55 -16.27 47.91 -60.46
CA ILE A 55 -15.17 48.38 -59.59
C ILE A 55 -15.67 49.40 -58.53
N SER A 56 -16.98 49.55 -58.36
CA SER A 56 -17.55 50.51 -57.40
C SER A 56 -17.24 50.12 -55.95
N GLU A 57 -16.40 50.92 -55.29
CA GLU A 57 -16.21 50.92 -53.84
C GLU A 57 -17.04 52.04 -53.18
N GLU A 58 -17.60 51.77 -52.01
CA GLU A 58 -18.16 52.80 -51.08
C GLU A 58 -19.26 53.71 -51.67
N GLY A 59 -20.01 53.25 -52.68
CA GLY A 59 -21.11 54.02 -53.28
C GLY A 59 -20.65 55.10 -54.27
N LEU A 60 -19.35 55.11 -54.63
CA LEU A 60 -18.77 55.98 -55.65
C LEU A 60 -19.11 55.52 -57.06
N SER A 61 -19.03 56.44 -58.03
CA SER A 61 -19.10 56.05 -59.44
C SER A 61 -17.93 55.14 -59.81
N ALA A 62 -18.10 54.34 -60.85
CA ALA A 62 -17.09 53.41 -61.35
C ALA A 62 -15.70 54.04 -61.58
N LYS A 63 -15.68 55.27 -62.12
CA LYS A 63 -14.46 56.06 -62.35
C LYS A 63 -13.80 56.46 -61.03
N GLU A 64 -14.60 56.97 -60.09
CA GLU A 64 -14.11 57.41 -58.78
C GLU A 64 -13.61 56.23 -57.94
N GLY A 65 -14.28 55.07 -57.99
CA GLY A 65 -13.84 53.85 -57.33
C GLY A 65 -12.48 53.35 -57.86
N LEU A 66 -12.32 53.31 -59.19
CA LEU A 66 -11.03 52.94 -59.79
C LEU A 66 -9.91 53.96 -59.44
N LEU A 67 -10.23 55.26 -59.45
CA LEU A 67 -9.27 56.30 -59.07
C LEU A 67 -8.85 56.17 -57.60
N LEU A 68 -9.81 55.96 -56.71
CA LEU A 68 -9.57 55.76 -55.28
C LEU A 68 -8.72 54.52 -55.04
N TRP A 69 -8.97 53.43 -55.77
CA TRP A 69 -8.13 52.24 -55.71
C TRP A 69 -6.68 52.55 -56.11
N CYS A 70 -6.47 53.27 -57.23
CA CYS A 70 -5.13 53.68 -57.65
C CYS A 70 -4.44 54.49 -56.55
N GLN A 71 -5.12 55.52 -56.03
CA GLN A 71 -4.60 56.38 -54.95
C GLN A 71 -4.21 55.59 -53.70
N ARG A 72 -5.06 54.64 -53.27
CA ARG A 72 -4.78 53.79 -52.10
C ARG A 72 -3.56 52.91 -52.32
N LYS A 73 -3.40 52.35 -53.52
CA LYS A 73 -2.31 51.43 -53.85
C LYS A 73 -0.98 52.15 -54.13
N THR A 74 -1.02 53.38 -54.63
CA THR A 74 0.19 54.20 -54.84
C THR A 74 0.50 55.15 -53.69
N ALA A 75 -0.30 55.16 -52.62
CA ALA A 75 -0.05 55.99 -51.45
C ALA A 75 1.33 55.67 -50.83
N GLY A 76 2.14 56.72 -50.61
CA GLY A 76 3.47 56.60 -50.01
C GLY A 76 4.62 56.40 -51.00
N TYR A 77 4.35 56.28 -52.30
CA TYR A 77 5.39 56.29 -53.32
C TYR A 77 5.85 57.73 -53.60
N GLN A 78 7.17 57.93 -53.62
CA GLN A 78 7.74 59.24 -53.94
C GLN A 78 7.46 59.59 -55.40
N GLU A 79 7.14 60.87 -55.63
CA GLU A 79 6.89 61.47 -56.95
C GLU A 79 5.66 60.91 -57.68
N VAL A 80 4.79 60.19 -56.98
CA VAL A 80 3.52 59.69 -57.53
C VAL A 80 2.35 60.31 -56.78
N ASP A 81 1.58 61.11 -57.49
CA ASP A 81 0.31 61.67 -57.00
C ASP A 81 -0.79 61.48 -58.06
N VAL A 82 -1.64 60.47 -57.84
CA VAL A 82 -2.68 60.07 -58.80
C VAL A 82 -3.96 60.85 -58.52
N GLN A 83 -4.26 61.85 -59.35
CA GLN A 83 -5.41 62.74 -59.23
C GLN A 83 -6.42 62.57 -60.37
N ASP A 84 -5.98 62.04 -61.51
CA ASP A 84 -6.80 61.84 -62.70
C ASP A 84 -6.39 60.59 -63.50
N PHE A 85 -7.04 60.36 -64.65
CA PHE A 85 -6.65 59.36 -65.65
C PHE A 85 -5.98 59.99 -66.87
N GLY A 86 -5.43 61.20 -66.72
CA GLY A 86 -4.73 61.96 -67.73
C GLY A 86 -3.28 62.17 -67.32
N TYR A 87 -2.97 63.37 -66.81
CA TYR A 87 -1.62 63.81 -66.47
C TYR A 87 -0.90 62.91 -65.47
N SER A 88 -1.63 62.36 -64.47
CA SER A 88 -1.07 61.53 -63.41
C SER A 88 -0.39 60.24 -63.90
N TRP A 89 -0.58 59.85 -65.16
CA TRP A 89 -0.05 58.62 -65.74
C TRP A 89 1.03 58.85 -66.80
N SER A 90 1.29 60.11 -67.16
CA SER A 90 2.14 60.48 -68.32
C SER A 90 3.64 60.23 -68.13
N ASP A 91 4.10 60.04 -66.90
CA ASP A 91 5.50 59.76 -66.56
C ASP A 91 5.80 58.26 -66.38
N GLY A 92 4.78 57.40 -66.44
CA GLY A 92 4.87 55.96 -66.21
C GLY A 92 5.12 55.54 -64.76
N LEU A 93 5.37 56.48 -63.84
CA LEU A 93 5.72 56.17 -62.45
C LEU A 93 4.53 55.59 -61.68
N ALA A 94 3.32 56.08 -61.93
CA ALA A 94 2.10 55.53 -61.34
C ALA A 94 1.87 54.05 -61.71
N LEU A 95 2.19 53.66 -62.96
CA LEU A 95 2.11 52.25 -63.40
C LEU A 95 3.15 51.39 -62.68
N CYS A 96 4.41 51.85 -62.64
CA CYS A 96 5.48 51.16 -61.91
C CYS A 96 5.14 51.01 -60.42
N ALA A 97 4.57 52.03 -59.79
CA ALA A 97 4.15 52.00 -58.39
C ALA A 97 3.02 50.99 -58.15
N LEU A 98 2.02 50.92 -59.03
CA LEU A 98 0.95 49.92 -58.94
C LEU A 98 1.48 48.49 -59.03
N ILE A 99 2.42 48.24 -59.94
CA ILE A 99 3.06 46.92 -60.09
C ILE A 99 3.88 46.59 -58.84
N HIS A 100 4.77 47.49 -58.40
CA HIS A 100 5.62 47.27 -57.24
C HIS A 100 4.81 47.08 -55.94
N HIS A 101 3.66 47.75 -55.79
CA HIS A 101 2.80 47.57 -54.61
C HIS A 101 2.30 46.12 -54.47
N HIS A 102 1.85 45.52 -55.56
CA HIS A 102 1.28 44.16 -55.53
C HIS A 102 2.36 43.09 -55.73
N ARG A 103 3.41 43.41 -56.50
CA ARG A 103 4.50 42.50 -56.88
C ARG A 103 5.84 43.24 -56.81
N PRO A 104 6.35 43.48 -55.60
CA PRO A 104 7.61 44.22 -55.40
C PRO A 104 8.83 43.50 -55.98
N ASP A 105 8.70 42.19 -56.23
CA ASP A 105 9.71 41.36 -56.87
C ASP A 105 9.94 41.67 -58.36
N LEU A 106 9.01 42.37 -59.03
CA LEU A 106 9.06 42.58 -60.47
C LEU A 106 9.72 43.90 -60.90
N ILE A 107 9.73 44.93 -60.04
CA ILE A 107 10.28 46.25 -60.37
C ILE A 107 10.99 46.82 -59.15
N ASP A 108 12.28 47.17 -59.24
CA ASP A 108 12.92 47.99 -58.20
C ASP A 108 12.56 49.47 -58.41
N TYR A 109 11.49 49.92 -57.72
CA TYR A 109 10.98 51.28 -57.87
C TYR A 109 12.01 52.35 -57.46
N ALA A 110 12.87 52.08 -56.47
CA ALA A 110 13.82 53.06 -55.96
C ALA A 110 14.94 53.36 -56.95
N SER A 111 15.29 52.39 -57.80
CA SER A 111 16.35 52.54 -58.80
C SER A 111 15.93 53.24 -60.11
N LEU A 112 14.63 53.51 -60.31
CA LEU A 112 14.14 54.08 -61.57
C LEU A 112 14.59 55.55 -61.72
N ASP A 113 14.99 55.92 -62.93
CA ASP A 113 15.19 57.32 -63.30
C ASP A 113 13.84 58.00 -63.48
N LYS A 114 13.47 58.83 -62.52
CA LYS A 114 12.15 59.49 -62.45
C LYS A 114 11.94 60.56 -63.51
N THR A 115 13.01 60.97 -64.19
CA THR A 115 12.93 61.93 -65.29
C THR A 115 12.69 61.25 -66.65
N ASP A 116 12.94 59.94 -66.77
CA ASP A 116 12.80 59.19 -68.01
C ASP A 116 11.44 58.49 -68.13
N ARG A 117 10.44 59.27 -68.56
CA ARG A 117 9.06 58.80 -68.72
C ARG A 117 8.88 57.65 -69.72
N HIS A 118 9.66 57.62 -70.80
CA HIS A 118 9.50 56.60 -71.85
C HIS A 118 10.03 55.26 -71.37
N THR A 119 11.20 55.25 -70.72
CA THR A 119 11.77 54.02 -70.17
C THR A 119 10.91 53.47 -69.04
N ASN A 120 10.41 54.32 -68.14
CA ASN A 120 9.54 53.88 -67.04
C ASN A 120 8.22 53.29 -67.55
N THR A 121 7.56 53.95 -68.49
CA THR A 121 6.30 53.46 -69.09
C THR A 121 6.51 52.15 -69.83
N LYS A 122 7.58 52.05 -70.64
CA LYS A 122 7.93 50.84 -71.36
C LYS A 122 8.19 49.67 -70.40
N LEU A 123 8.97 49.90 -69.34
CA LEU A 123 9.23 48.90 -68.32
C LEU A 123 7.92 48.39 -67.69
N ALA A 124 7.01 49.30 -67.33
CA ALA A 124 5.73 48.91 -66.74
C ALA A 124 4.89 48.07 -67.70
N PHE A 125 4.84 48.42 -68.99
CA PHE A 125 4.11 47.66 -70.01
C PHE A 125 4.74 46.28 -70.24
N ASP A 126 6.06 46.21 -70.42
CA ASP A 126 6.78 44.96 -70.64
C ASP A 126 6.57 43.99 -69.46
N VAL A 127 6.67 44.48 -68.21
CA VAL A 127 6.45 43.67 -67.01
C VAL A 127 4.99 43.22 -66.90
N ALA A 128 4.04 44.11 -67.20
CA ALA A 128 2.63 43.78 -67.14
C ALA A 128 2.23 42.68 -68.14
N GLU A 129 2.75 42.73 -69.36
CA GLU A 129 2.47 41.72 -70.38
C GLU A 129 3.17 40.39 -70.05
N GLN A 130 4.46 40.42 -69.73
CA GLN A 130 5.27 39.20 -69.56
C GLN A 130 4.99 38.44 -68.27
N HIS A 131 4.67 39.16 -67.18
CA HIS A 131 4.56 38.55 -65.84
C HIS A 131 3.17 38.61 -65.23
N LEU A 132 2.33 39.56 -65.65
CA LEU A 132 0.98 39.75 -65.09
C LEU A 132 -0.13 39.33 -66.08
N GLY A 133 0.22 39.03 -67.33
CA GLY A 133 -0.73 38.64 -68.37
C GLY A 133 -1.68 39.78 -68.78
N ILE A 134 -1.31 41.02 -68.53
CA ILE A 134 -2.07 42.22 -68.91
C ILE A 134 -1.59 42.63 -70.29
N PRO A 135 -2.41 42.48 -71.36
CA PRO A 135 -1.97 42.80 -72.72
C PRO A 135 -1.76 44.31 -72.87
N GLN A 136 -0.66 44.72 -73.50
CA GLN A 136 -0.39 46.14 -73.73
C GLN A 136 -1.45 46.75 -74.66
N LEU A 137 -2.32 47.63 -74.12
CA LEU A 137 -3.40 48.28 -74.87
C LEU A 137 -3.05 49.69 -75.36
N LEU A 138 -1.95 50.26 -74.87
CA LEU A 138 -1.49 51.62 -75.16
C LEU A 138 -0.06 51.56 -75.67
N ASP A 139 0.28 52.44 -76.60
CA ASP A 139 1.68 52.69 -76.96
C ASP A 139 2.32 53.65 -75.95
N VAL A 140 3.65 53.61 -75.84
CA VAL A 140 4.38 54.45 -74.86
C VAL A 140 4.20 55.93 -75.20
N GLU A 141 4.23 56.27 -76.48
CA GLU A 141 4.04 57.61 -77.01
C GLU A 141 2.63 58.15 -76.72
N ASP A 142 1.60 57.30 -76.78
CA ASP A 142 0.21 57.68 -76.50
C ASP A 142 -0.02 58.08 -75.04
N LEU A 143 0.81 57.57 -74.12
CA LEU A 143 0.75 57.91 -72.71
C LEU A 143 1.68 59.08 -72.36
N CYS A 144 2.90 59.09 -72.90
CA CYS A 144 3.94 60.06 -72.53
C CYS A 144 3.89 61.38 -73.31
N ASP A 145 3.58 61.32 -74.61
CA ASP A 145 3.69 62.48 -75.50
C ASP A 145 2.37 63.21 -75.72
N ALA A 146 1.23 62.54 -75.45
CA ALA A 146 -0.09 63.17 -75.46
C ALA A 146 -0.28 64.13 -74.28
N ASN A 147 -0.93 65.28 -74.52
CA ASN A 147 -1.06 66.34 -73.52
C ASN A 147 -2.50 66.91 -73.45
N PRO A 148 -3.36 66.39 -72.55
CA PRO A 148 -3.21 65.17 -71.75
C PRO A 148 -3.42 63.89 -72.59
N PRO A 149 -3.01 62.70 -72.10
CA PRO A 149 -3.41 61.42 -72.69
C PRO A 149 -4.93 61.20 -72.59
N ASP A 150 -5.49 60.37 -73.48
CA ASP A 150 -6.93 60.12 -73.52
C ASP A 150 -7.40 59.35 -72.28
N GLU A 151 -8.19 60.02 -71.43
CA GLU A 151 -8.64 59.45 -70.15
C GLU A 151 -9.36 58.10 -70.31
N ARG A 152 -10.12 57.91 -71.39
CA ARG A 152 -10.89 56.67 -71.61
C ARG A 152 -9.96 55.51 -71.91
N SER A 153 -8.94 55.76 -72.71
CA SER A 153 -7.92 54.77 -73.07
C SER A 153 -7.08 54.39 -71.84
N VAL A 154 -6.64 55.38 -71.04
CA VAL A 154 -5.93 55.14 -69.78
C VAL A 154 -6.81 54.37 -68.78
N MET A 155 -8.05 54.80 -68.55
CA MET A 155 -8.99 54.10 -67.66
C MET A 155 -9.19 52.63 -68.07
N THR A 156 -9.31 52.35 -69.36
CA THR A 156 -9.47 50.98 -69.88
C THR A 156 -8.28 50.11 -69.52
N TYR A 157 -7.07 50.66 -69.68
CA TYR A 157 -5.85 49.93 -69.37
C TYR A 157 -5.66 49.72 -67.87
N ILE A 158 -5.85 50.77 -67.06
CA ILE A 158 -5.79 50.68 -65.59
C ILE A 158 -6.84 49.72 -65.02
N ALA A 159 -8.03 49.66 -65.61
CA ALA A 159 -9.03 48.67 -65.22
C ALA A 159 -8.53 47.22 -65.45
N SER A 160 -7.69 46.97 -66.46
CA SER A 160 -7.08 45.66 -66.68
C SER A 160 -6.09 45.31 -65.56
N PHE A 161 -5.32 46.27 -65.05
CA PHE A 161 -4.49 46.08 -63.84
C PHE A 161 -5.33 45.79 -62.61
N PHE A 162 -6.42 46.55 -62.41
CA PHE A 162 -7.33 46.32 -61.28
C PHE A 162 -7.84 44.88 -61.27
N HIS A 163 -8.32 44.37 -62.41
CA HIS A 163 -8.85 43.00 -62.51
C HIS A 163 -7.78 41.94 -62.29
N ALA A 164 -6.60 42.12 -62.87
CA ALA A 164 -5.48 41.19 -62.69
C ALA A 164 -5.10 41.08 -61.20
N PHE A 165 -4.85 42.20 -60.52
CA PHE A 165 -4.47 42.19 -59.12
C PHE A 165 -5.60 41.77 -58.19
N SER A 166 -6.85 42.18 -58.46
CA SER A 166 -8.00 41.75 -57.67
C SER A 166 -8.23 40.22 -57.76
N SER A 167 -8.02 39.64 -58.94
CA SER A 167 -8.09 38.18 -59.11
C SER A 167 -6.99 37.47 -58.32
N MET A 168 -5.78 38.02 -58.29
CA MET A 168 -4.66 37.47 -57.50
C MET A 168 -4.95 37.52 -55.99
N ASP A 169 -5.41 38.66 -55.47
CA ASP A 169 -5.77 38.83 -54.05
C ASP A 169 -6.92 37.89 -53.63
N GLN A 170 -7.89 37.67 -54.53
CA GLN A 170 -8.97 36.69 -54.31
C GLN A 170 -8.43 35.26 -54.24
N HIS A 171 -7.54 34.87 -55.14
CA HIS A 171 -6.91 33.54 -55.12
C HIS A 171 -6.11 33.31 -53.83
N GLU A 172 -5.37 34.31 -53.37
CA GLU A 172 -4.63 34.21 -52.11
C GLU A 172 -5.58 34.07 -50.91
N THR A 173 -6.64 34.87 -50.87
CA THR A 173 -7.64 34.82 -49.80
C THR A 173 -8.34 33.46 -49.73
N VAL A 174 -8.72 32.89 -50.89
CA VAL A 174 -9.32 31.55 -50.96
C VAL A 174 -8.32 30.50 -50.49
N SER A 175 -7.08 30.57 -50.95
CA SER A 175 -6.02 29.63 -50.57
C SER A 175 -5.78 29.64 -49.06
N ARG A 176 -5.67 30.84 -48.46
CA ARG A 176 -5.49 31.01 -47.02
C ARG A 176 -6.67 30.48 -46.19
N ARG A 177 -7.90 30.58 -46.72
CA ARG A 177 -9.09 29.99 -46.06
C ARG A 177 -9.03 28.46 -46.07
N VAL A 178 -8.63 27.86 -47.19
CA VAL A 178 -8.46 26.42 -47.31
C VAL A 178 -7.34 25.92 -46.40
N GLU A 179 -6.20 26.61 -46.37
CA GLU A 179 -5.07 26.32 -45.48
C GLU A 179 -5.50 26.29 -44.01
N LYS A 180 -6.14 27.36 -43.52
CA LYS A 180 -6.64 27.44 -42.15
C LYS A 180 -7.65 26.33 -41.81
N PHE A 181 -8.48 25.95 -42.77
CA PHE A 181 -9.42 24.84 -42.58
C PHE A 181 -8.70 23.50 -42.52
N ALA A 182 -7.69 23.28 -43.36
CA ALA A 182 -6.86 22.08 -43.33
C ALA A 182 -6.12 21.95 -41.99
N ASP A 183 -5.52 23.03 -41.48
CA ASP A 183 -4.86 23.06 -40.16
C ASP A 183 -5.83 22.71 -39.03
N LEU A 184 -7.04 23.27 -39.07
CA LEU A 184 -8.09 22.96 -38.11
C LEU A 184 -8.43 21.46 -38.14
N MET A 185 -8.67 20.91 -39.32
CA MET A 185 -9.04 19.51 -39.50
C MET A 185 -7.91 18.55 -39.11
N TYR A 186 -6.66 18.90 -39.43
CA TYR A 186 -5.48 18.14 -39.03
C TYR A 186 -5.31 18.12 -37.51
N SER A 187 -5.47 19.27 -36.84
CA SER A 187 -5.44 19.36 -35.38
C SER A 187 -6.54 18.51 -34.73
N VAL A 188 -7.76 18.53 -35.27
CA VAL A 188 -8.86 17.67 -34.79
C VAL A 188 -8.53 16.19 -34.99
N TRP A 189 -7.98 15.82 -36.15
CA TRP A 189 -7.57 14.44 -36.45
C TRP A 189 -6.52 13.93 -35.46
N LEU A 190 -5.49 14.74 -35.16
CA LEU A 190 -4.49 14.40 -34.15
C LEU A 190 -5.11 14.14 -32.77
N SER A 191 -6.00 15.03 -32.31
CA SER A 191 -6.66 14.87 -31.01
C SER A 191 -7.56 13.64 -30.95
N ARG A 192 -8.27 13.30 -32.03
CA ARG A 192 -9.07 12.06 -32.11
C ARG A 192 -8.19 10.82 -32.04
N ASN A 193 -7.09 10.79 -32.80
CA ASN A 193 -6.17 9.67 -32.78
C ASN A 193 -5.47 9.49 -31.42
N ASP A 194 -5.09 10.59 -30.76
CA ASP A 194 -4.53 10.55 -29.40
C ASP A 194 -5.54 9.98 -28.40
N TYR A 195 -6.80 10.46 -28.44
CA TYR A 195 -7.90 9.93 -27.63
C TYR A 195 -8.04 8.42 -27.82
N GLU A 196 -8.19 7.95 -29.06
CA GLU A 196 -8.42 6.52 -29.32
C GLU A 196 -7.23 5.65 -28.90
N LYS A 197 -6.00 6.10 -29.13
CA LYS A 197 -4.79 5.35 -28.74
C LYS A 197 -4.71 5.20 -27.23
N ARG A 198 -4.89 6.31 -26.49
CA ARG A 198 -4.80 6.35 -25.03
C ARG A 198 -5.96 5.60 -24.38
N MET A 199 -7.17 5.73 -24.92
CA MET A 199 -8.35 5.00 -24.47
C MET A 199 -8.17 3.48 -24.62
N ARG A 200 -7.71 2.99 -25.79
CA ARG A 200 -7.41 1.56 -26.00
C ARG A 200 -6.39 1.03 -24.98
N ALA A 201 -5.31 1.76 -24.76
CA ALA A 201 -4.26 1.36 -23.81
C ALA A 201 -4.80 1.29 -22.38
N LEU A 202 -5.57 2.31 -21.95
CA LEU A 202 -6.15 2.36 -20.61
C LEU A 202 -7.14 1.21 -20.36
N LEU A 203 -8.03 0.95 -21.32
CA LEU A 203 -8.99 -0.16 -21.23
C LEU A 203 -8.27 -1.53 -21.16
N ALA A 204 -7.20 -1.71 -21.93
CA ALA A 204 -6.40 -2.94 -21.90
C ALA A 204 -5.72 -3.14 -20.54
N GLU A 205 -5.08 -2.10 -19.98
CA GLU A 205 -4.45 -2.16 -18.66
C GLU A 205 -5.49 -2.48 -17.55
N TRP A 206 -6.69 -1.91 -17.63
CA TRP A 206 -7.76 -2.22 -16.67
C TRP A 206 -8.29 -3.63 -16.79
N ALA A 207 -8.43 -4.15 -18.02
CA ALA A 207 -8.87 -5.52 -18.26
C ALA A 207 -7.84 -6.54 -17.71
N GLU A 208 -6.55 -6.32 -17.97
CA GLU A 208 -5.47 -7.16 -17.47
C GLU A 208 -5.40 -7.14 -15.93
N GLN A 209 -5.52 -5.96 -15.32
CA GLN A 209 -5.53 -5.83 -13.87
C GLN A 209 -6.75 -6.50 -13.24
N THR A 210 -7.92 -6.34 -13.86
CA THR A 210 -9.16 -7.01 -13.41
C THR A 210 -9.00 -8.53 -13.43
N ALA A 211 -8.39 -9.07 -14.49
CA ALA A 211 -8.10 -10.50 -14.60
C ALA A 211 -7.10 -10.96 -13.53
N THR A 212 -6.03 -10.19 -13.30
CA THR A 212 -5.00 -10.48 -12.29
C THR A 212 -5.59 -10.52 -10.88
N LEU A 213 -6.46 -9.56 -10.55
CA LEU A 213 -7.15 -9.51 -9.26
C LEU A 213 -8.07 -10.71 -9.05
N ALA A 214 -8.64 -11.26 -10.13
CA ALA A 214 -9.52 -12.43 -10.08
C ALA A 214 -8.76 -13.77 -10.01
N SER A 215 -7.56 -13.87 -10.59
CA SER A 215 -6.79 -15.12 -10.67
C SER A 215 -5.95 -15.43 -9.44
N ASN A 216 -5.66 -14.44 -8.59
CA ASN A 216 -4.73 -14.64 -7.47
C ASN A 216 -5.32 -15.53 -6.38
N VAL A 217 -4.62 -16.63 -6.09
CA VAL A 217 -4.98 -17.61 -5.04
C VAL A 217 -4.14 -17.34 -3.80
N PHE A 218 -4.64 -17.71 -2.62
CA PHE A 218 -3.88 -17.67 -1.37
C PHE A 218 -3.22 -19.03 -1.14
N ASP A 219 -1.98 -19.01 -0.66
CA ASP A 219 -1.25 -20.22 -0.23
C ASP A 219 -1.68 -20.68 1.18
N GLY A 220 -2.62 -19.96 1.80
CA GLY A 220 -3.18 -20.27 3.12
C GLY A 220 -2.32 -19.80 4.30
N THR A 221 -1.13 -19.24 4.06
CA THR A 221 -0.24 -18.74 5.12
C THR A 221 -0.50 -17.25 5.43
N TYR A 222 -0.26 -16.86 6.68
CA TYR A 222 -0.41 -15.45 7.08
C TYR A 222 0.56 -14.52 6.32
N VAL A 223 1.78 -14.99 6.09
CA VAL A 223 2.83 -14.22 5.38
C VAL A 223 2.40 -13.93 3.95
N ASP A 224 1.90 -14.93 3.22
CA ASP A 224 1.38 -14.76 1.87
C ASP A 224 0.19 -13.78 1.85
N ALA A 225 -0.83 -14.00 2.68
CA ALA A 225 -1.99 -13.10 2.73
C ALA A 225 -1.60 -11.65 3.06
N LYS A 226 -0.58 -11.45 3.90
CA LYS A 226 -0.04 -10.13 4.23
C LYS A 226 0.75 -9.52 3.07
N GLN A 227 1.55 -10.31 2.37
CA GLN A 227 2.29 -9.88 1.18
C GLN A 227 1.32 -9.43 0.07
N GLN A 228 0.28 -10.22 -0.19
CA GLN A 228 -0.75 -9.87 -1.16
C GLN A 228 -1.52 -8.60 -0.77
N LEU A 229 -1.70 -8.32 0.53
CA LEU A 229 -2.25 -7.03 1.00
C LEU A 229 -1.32 -5.85 0.69
N VAL A 230 -0.01 -6.01 0.90
CA VAL A 230 1.01 -4.99 0.61
C VAL A 230 1.05 -4.68 -0.88
N GLU A 231 1.09 -5.71 -1.73
CA GLU A 231 1.06 -5.56 -3.19
C GLU A 231 -0.22 -4.87 -3.68
N PHE A 232 -1.37 -5.26 -3.12
CA PHE A 232 -2.64 -4.60 -3.43
C PHE A 232 -2.63 -3.11 -3.06
N GLN A 233 -2.02 -2.75 -1.92
CA GLN A 233 -1.87 -1.35 -1.52
C GLN A 233 -0.88 -0.59 -2.41
N ALA A 234 0.22 -1.21 -2.81
CA ALA A 234 1.20 -0.63 -3.73
C ALA A 234 0.57 -0.30 -5.08
N TYR A 235 -0.18 -1.25 -5.65
CA TYR A 235 -0.99 -1.05 -6.86
C TYR A 235 -1.93 0.16 -6.73
N LYS A 236 -2.68 0.26 -5.61
CA LYS A 236 -3.62 1.37 -5.37
C LYS A 236 -2.93 2.73 -5.24
N ASN A 237 -1.70 2.76 -4.76
CA ASN A 237 -0.94 4.00 -4.57
C ASN A 237 -0.14 4.42 -5.81
N ALA A 238 0.13 3.49 -6.73
CA ALA A 238 0.84 3.77 -7.98
C ALA A 238 -0.12 3.78 -9.18
N SER A 239 -0.34 2.62 -9.81
CA SER A 239 -1.07 2.48 -11.09
C SER A 239 -2.48 3.07 -11.02
N LYS A 240 -3.24 2.78 -9.96
CA LYS A 240 -4.62 3.27 -9.84
C LYS A 240 -4.69 4.80 -9.84
N ARG A 241 -3.74 5.49 -9.18
CA ARG A 241 -3.73 6.97 -9.15
C ARG A 241 -3.47 7.55 -10.54
N ARG A 242 -2.53 6.97 -11.27
CA ARG A 242 -2.26 7.36 -12.67
C ARG A 242 -3.50 7.19 -13.54
N TRP A 243 -4.21 6.07 -13.40
CA TRP A 243 -5.42 5.80 -14.17
C TRP A 243 -6.59 6.74 -13.86
N VAL A 244 -6.75 7.16 -12.61
CA VAL A 244 -7.76 8.16 -12.25
C VAL A 244 -7.50 9.49 -12.97
N SER A 245 -6.23 9.93 -13.03
CA SER A 245 -5.86 11.13 -13.80
C SER A 245 -6.12 10.94 -15.30
N GLU A 246 -5.65 9.82 -15.86
CA GLU A 246 -5.80 9.53 -17.28
C GLU A 246 -7.27 9.45 -17.72
N LYS A 247 -8.14 8.85 -16.90
CA LYS A 247 -9.59 8.81 -17.11
C LYS A 247 -10.19 10.21 -17.22
N GLN A 248 -9.76 11.13 -16.35
CA GLN A 248 -10.22 12.53 -16.38
C GLN A 248 -9.69 13.25 -17.62
N ASP A 249 -8.41 13.07 -17.95
CA ASP A 249 -7.78 13.70 -19.10
C ASP A 249 -8.41 13.24 -20.43
N LEU A 250 -8.74 11.96 -20.56
CA LEU A 250 -9.46 11.41 -21.72
C LEU A 250 -10.87 11.98 -21.85
N ALA A 251 -11.62 12.09 -20.76
CA ALA A 251 -12.94 12.70 -20.76
C ALA A 251 -12.88 14.18 -21.17
N MET A 252 -11.86 14.92 -20.70
CA MET A 252 -11.62 16.30 -21.12
C MET A 252 -11.22 16.38 -22.60
N LEU A 253 -10.31 15.51 -23.07
CA LEU A 253 -9.89 15.47 -24.47
C LEU A 253 -11.07 15.24 -25.41
N TYR A 254 -11.94 14.27 -25.09
CA TYR A 254 -13.18 14.03 -25.83
C TYR A 254 -14.07 15.28 -25.87
N THR A 255 -14.29 15.91 -24.71
CA THR A 255 -15.11 17.13 -24.60
C THR A 255 -14.53 18.29 -25.38
N ASN A 256 -13.20 18.44 -25.38
CA ASN A 256 -12.49 19.46 -26.15
C ASN A 256 -12.64 19.23 -27.66
N VAL A 257 -12.52 17.98 -28.12
CA VAL A 257 -12.76 17.62 -29.52
C VAL A 257 -14.20 17.94 -29.93
N GLN A 258 -15.20 17.54 -29.12
CA GLN A 258 -16.61 17.83 -29.41
C GLN A 258 -16.89 19.33 -29.44
N THR A 259 -16.39 20.07 -28.46
CA THR A 259 -16.56 21.53 -28.38
C THR A 259 -15.93 22.20 -29.60
N LYS A 260 -14.73 21.78 -30.00
CA LYS A 260 -14.05 22.31 -31.18
C LYS A 260 -14.87 22.08 -32.45
N LEU A 261 -15.42 20.88 -32.64
CA LEU A 261 -16.27 20.56 -33.79
C LEU A 261 -17.55 21.40 -33.80
N ARG A 262 -18.22 21.53 -32.65
CA ARG A 262 -19.45 22.30 -32.51
C ARG A 262 -19.24 23.79 -32.77
N THR A 263 -18.14 24.36 -32.29
CA THR A 263 -17.78 25.78 -32.51
C THR A 263 -17.70 26.13 -33.99
N TYR A 264 -17.26 25.20 -34.84
CA TYR A 264 -17.15 25.40 -36.29
C TYR A 264 -18.31 24.77 -37.08
N GLY A 265 -19.39 24.32 -36.43
CA GLY A 265 -20.55 23.70 -37.09
C GLY A 265 -20.22 22.39 -37.82
N LEU A 266 -19.16 21.70 -37.41
CA LEU A 266 -18.72 20.44 -37.98
C LEU A 266 -19.47 19.26 -37.37
N ARG A 267 -19.49 18.13 -38.09
CA ARG A 267 -20.09 16.89 -37.60
C ARG A 267 -19.43 16.44 -36.31
N GLU A 268 -20.25 16.09 -35.31
CA GLU A 268 -19.80 15.57 -34.03
C GLU A 268 -18.94 14.30 -34.21
N TYR A 269 -17.96 14.16 -33.32
CA TYR A 269 -17.10 12.99 -33.32
C TYR A 269 -17.84 11.80 -32.73
N VAL A 270 -17.74 10.64 -33.37
CA VAL A 270 -18.26 9.37 -32.84
C VAL A 270 -17.04 8.45 -32.73
N PRO A 271 -16.63 8.04 -31.52
CA PRO A 271 -15.55 7.09 -31.33
C PRO A 271 -15.86 5.74 -32.00
N PRO A 272 -14.84 4.96 -32.37
CA PRO A 272 -15.02 3.56 -32.74
C PRO A 272 -15.68 2.75 -31.62
N GLU A 273 -16.34 1.65 -31.99
CA GLU A 273 -16.99 0.75 -31.05
C GLU A 273 -16.03 0.28 -29.93
N GLY A 274 -16.49 0.34 -28.68
CA GLY A 274 -15.70 -0.01 -27.49
C GLY A 274 -14.81 1.11 -26.95
N LEU A 275 -14.81 2.30 -27.56
CA LEU A 275 -14.03 3.47 -27.13
C LEU A 275 -14.90 4.66 -26.72
N GLU A 276 -16.18 4.42 -26.42
CA GLU A 276 -17.03 5.48 -25.89
C GLU A 276 -16.72 5.75 -24.41
N LEU A 277 -17.13 6.92 -23.92
CA LEU A 277 -17.01 7.24 -22.49
C LEU A 277 -17.83 6.28 -21.61
N SER A 278 -18.94 5.76 -22.13
CA SER A 278 -19.77 4.72 -21.51
C SER A 278 -18.98 3.40 -21.33
N ASP A 279 -18.18 3.01 -22.33
CA ASP A 279 -17.30 1.84 -22.25
C ASP A 279 -16.22 2.04 -21.17
N MET A 280 -15.65 3.25 -21.10
CA MET A 280 -14.71 3.65 -20.05
C MET A 280 -15.32 3.49 -18.66
N ASP A 281 -16.54 4.01 -18.46
CA ASP A 281 -17.22 3.97 -17.17
C ASP A 281 -17.62 2.54 -16.77
N THR A 282 -17.99 1.72 -17.76
CA THR A 282 -18.30 0.30 -17.55
C THR A 282 -17.05 -0.48 -17.13
N ALA A 283 -15.93 -0.33 -17.86
CA ALA A 283 -14.67 -0.97 -17.52
C ALA A 283 -14.13 -0.52 -16.16
N TRP A 284 -14.22 0.78 -15.85
CA TRP A 284 -13.85 1.33 -14.55
C TRP A 284 -14.68 0.72 -13.42
N SER A 285 -16.00 0.60 -13.62
CA SER A 285 -16.90 -0.02 -12.64
C SER A 285 -16.58 -1.49 -12.40
N ALA A 286 -16.25 -2.24 -13.46
CA ALA A 286 -15.81 -3.62 -13.34
C ALA A 286 -14.50 -3.76 -12.54
N LEU A 287 -13.52 -2.88 -12.78
CA LEU A 287 -12.28 -2.84 -12.01
C LEU A 287 -12.55 -2.54 -10.52
N LEU A 288 -13.42 -1.56 -10.22
CA LEU A 288 -13.79 -1.25 -8.83
C LEU A 288 -14.48 -2.42 -8.13
N ALA A 289 -15.35 -3.14 -8.83
CA ALA A 289 -16.00 -4.34 -8.28
C ALA A 289 -14.98 -5.45 -7.99
N ALA A 290 -14.03 -5.70 -8.90
CA ALA A 290 -12.95 -6.67 -8.71
C ALA A 290 -12.03 -6.28 -7.55
N GLU A 291 -11.67 -5.00 -7.43
CA GLU A 291 -10.89 -4.50 -6.29
C GLU A 291 -11.61 -4.67 -4.96
N ALA A 292 -12.92 -4.39 -4.91
CA ALA A 292 -13.71 -4.57 -3.71
C ALA A 292 -13.80 -6.05 -3.31
N ALA A 293 -14.04 -6.93 -4.28
CA ALA A 293 -14.03 -8.38 -4.07
C ALA A 293 -12.66 -8.85 -3.56
N ARG A 294 -11.57 -8.39 -4.17
CA ARG A 294 -10.21 -8.75 -3.78
C ARG A 294 -9.87 -8.28 -2.36
N SER A 295 -10.15 -7.03 -2.04
CA SER A 295 -9.92 -6.49 -0.69
C SER A 295 -10.71 -7.25 0.37
N LYS A 296 -11.97 -7.59 0.08
CA LYS A 296 -12.81 -8.41 0.96
C LYS A 296 -12.20 -9.81 1.15
N SER A 297 -11.75 -10.43 0.07
CA SER A 297 -11.12 -11.76 0.09
C SER A 297 -9.85 -11.80 0.92
N ILE A 298 -8.93 -10.83 0.74
CA ILE A 298 -7.68 -10.74 1.50
C ILE A 298 -7.98 -10.59 3.00
N ASN A 299 -8.90 -9.68 3.35
CA ASN A 299 -9.27 -9.45 4.75
C ASN A 299 -9.98 -10.67 5.37
N ALA A 300 -10.83 -11.36 4.62
CA ALA A 300 -11.47 -12.59 5.06
C ALA A 300 -10.43 -13.69 5.33
N GLN A 301 -9.47 -13.89 4.41
CA GLN A 301 -8.40 -14.87 4.56
C GLN A 301 -7.53 -14.60 5.79
N ILE A 302 -7.13 -13.34 6.01
CA ILE A 302 -6.34 -12.96 7.20
C ILE A 302 -7.12 -13.26 8.48
N ARG A 303 -8.43 -12.96 8.52
CA ARG A 303 -9.29 -13.25 9.68
C ARG A 303 -9.41 -14.75 9.91
N GLU A 304 -9.63 -15.53 8.85
CA GLU A 304 -9.74 -16.99 8.93
C GLU A 304 -8.44 -17.63 9.43
N ILE A 305 -7.29 -17.19 8.93
CA ILE A 305 -5.98 -17.67 9.39
C ILE A 305 -5.80 -17.36 10.88
N LYS A 306 -6.01 -16.11 11.30
CA LYS A 306 -5.90 -15.72 12.72
C LYS A 306 -6.85 -16.51 13.62
N GLU A 307 -8.08 -16.72 13.17
CA GLU A 307 -9.08 -17.50 13.89
C GLU A 307 -8.68 -18.98 14.02
N SER A 308 -8.12 -19.56 12.96
CA SER A 308 -7.59 -20.93 12.98
C SER A 308 -6.40 -21.07 13.95
N LEU A 309 -5.50 -20.08 13.98
CA LEU A 309 -4.36 -20.05 14.90
C LEU A 309 -4.81 -19.93 16.36
N ARG A 310 -5.78 -19.05 16.66
CA ARG A 310 -6.38 -18.95 18.01
C ARG A 310 -6.91 -20.28 18.51
N LYS A 311 -7.72 -20.95 17.69
CA LYS A 311 -8.29 -22.27 18.01
C LYS A 311 -7.20 -23.34 18.16
N LYS A 312 -6.21 -23.33 17.26
CA LYS A 312 -5.08 -24.28 17.31
C LYS A 312 -4.31 -24.14 18.63
N PHE A 313 -3.90 -22.92 18.98
CA PHE A 313 -3.20 -22.66 20.25
C PHE A 313 -4.06 -23.03 21.46
N ALA A 314 -5.32 -22.59 21.49
CA ALA A 314 -6.22 -22.89 22.61
C ALA A 314 -6.45 -24.39 22.80
N ASN A 315 -6.59 -25.15 21.70
CA ASN A 315 -6.73 -26.61 21.78
C ASN A 315 -5.48 -27.26 22.37
N VAL A 316 -4.28 -26.83 21.95
CA VAL A 316 -3.01 -27.38 22.45
C VAL A 316 -2.81 -27.00 23.93
N ALA A 317 -3.03 -25.73 24.30
CA ALA A 317 -2.90 -25.21 25.65
C ALA A 317 -3.91 -25.86 26.63
N ASN A 318 -5.21 -25.85 26.31
CA ASN A 318 -6.25 -26.44 27.15
C ASN A 318 -6.07 -27.96 27.32
N ASN A 319 -5.58 -28.66 26.29
CA ASN A 319 -5.29 -30.08 26.37
C ASN A 319 -4.06 -30.35 27.24
N PHE A 320 -3.04 -29.49 27.17
CA PHE A 320 -1.87 -29.56 28.04
C PHE A 320 -2.26 -29.34 29.51
N GLU A 321 -3.01 -28.26 29.82
CA GLU A 321 -3.50 -28.00 31.18
C GLU A 321 -4.30 -29.18 31.73
N ARG A 322 -5.25 -29.71 30.96
CA ARG A 322 -6.06 -30.85 31.41
C ARG A 322 -5.19 -32.05 31.78
N ARG A 323 -4.23 -32.41 30.92
CA ARG A 323 -3.31 -33.53 31.17
C ARG A 323 -2.42 -33.28 32.38
N LEU A 324 -1.96 -32.04 32.57
CA LEU A 324 -1.18 -31.64 33.74
C LEU A 324 -2.00 -31.75 35.03
N ARG A 325 -3.25 -31.28 34.99
CA ARG A 325 -4.19 -31.39 36.10
C ARG A 325 -4.54 -32.85 36.43
N ASP A 326 -4.70 -33.70 35.42
CA ASP A 326 -4.92 -35.13 35.61
C ASP A 326 -3.73 -35.78 36.34
N LEU A 327 -2.49 -35.45 35.96
CA LEU A 327 -1.28 -35.91 36.66
C LEU A 327 -1.22 -35.41 38.12
N SER A 328 -1.59 -34.15 38.36
CA SER A 328 -1.64 -33.56 39.70
C SER A 328 -2.71 -34.23 40.59
N ASN A 329 -3.88 -34.54 40.02
CA ASN A 329 -4.94 -35.29 40.70
C ASN A 329 -4.53 -36.74 40.97
N GLU A 330 -3.85 -37.40 40.03
CA GLU A 330 -3.32 -38.75 40.23
C GLU A 330 -2.33 -38.79 41.40
N LEU A 331 -1.46 -37.79 41.50
CA LEU A 331 -0.52 -37.64 42.62
C LEU A 331 -1.23 -37.42 43.96
N SER A 332 -2.28 -36.60 43.97
CA SER A 332 -3.01 -36.24 45.19
C SER A 332 -3.88 -37.38 45.72
N ASN A 333 -4.37 -38.25 44.84
CA ASN A 333 -5.25 -39.37 45.17
C ASN A 333 -4.52 -40.71 45.34
N LEU A 334 -3.19 -40.70 45.54
CA LEU A 334 -2.45 -41.90 45.89
C LEU A 334 -2.93 -42.43 47.25
N ASP A 335 -3.37 -43.69 47.27
CA ASP A 335 -3.92 -44.38 48.43
C ASP A 335 -3.42 -45.85 48.46
N GLY A 336 -3.54 -46.52 49.61
CA GLY A 336 -3.06 -47.89 49.83
C GLY A 336 -1.69 -47.97 50.52
N PRO A 337 -1.01 -49.13 50.47
CA PRO A 337 0.30 -49.31 51.09
C PRO A 337 1.34 -48.31 50.58
N LEU A 338 2.25 -47.86 51.46
CA LEU A 338 3.26 -46.84 51.12
C LEU A 338 4.15 -47.27 49.96
N GLU A 339 4.46 -48.56 49.85
CA GLU A 339 5.24 -49.16 48.75
C GLU A 339 4.56 -48.99 47.38
N ASP A 340 3.24 -49.22 47.34
CA ASP A 340 2.43 -49.08 46.13
C ASP A 340 2.27 -47.60 45.76
N GLN A 341 2.10 -46.73 46.76
CA GLN A 341 2.07 -45.27 46.57
C GLN A 341 3.40 -44.75 46.02
N LEU A 342 4.54 -45.19 46.56
CA LEU A 342 5.88 -44.81 46.11
C LEU A 342 6.12 -45.24 44.66
N THR A 343 5.74 -46.47 44.33
CA THR A 343 5.84 -47.00 42.97
C THR A 343 5.02 -46.16 42.00
N SER A 344 3.78 -45.85 42.37
CA SER A 344 2.88 -45.01 41.56
C SER A 344 3.43 -43.59 41.39
N ALA A 345 3.96 -42.97 42.44
CA ALA A 345 4.58 -41.63 42.38
C ALA A 345 5.82 -41.61 41.47
N LYS A 346 6.68 -42.64 41.53
CA LYS A 346 7.83 -42.80 40.62
C LYS A 346 7.39 -43.01 39.16
N ILE A 347 6.28 -43.72 38.93
CA ILE A 347 5.68 -43.84 37.58
C ILE A 347 5.14 -42.48 37.09
N ILE A 348 4.56 -41.65 37.96
CA ILE A 348 4.18 -40.27 37.60
C ILE A 348 5.43 -39.45 37.24
N GLN A 349 6.50 -39.53 38.05
CA GLN A 349 7.76 -38.83 37.81
C GLN A 349 8.39 -39.18 36.45
N THR A 350 8.41 -40.46 36.07
CA THR A 350 8.94 -40.88 34.76
C THR A 350 8.08 -40.39 33.59
N ARG A 351 6.75 -40.25 33.76
CA ARG A 351 5.85 -39.68 32.75
C ARG A 351 6.01 -38.17 32.58
N LEU A 352 6.44 -37.44 33.62
CA LEU A 352 6.60 -35.98 33.57
C LEU A 352 7.67 -35.52 32.57
N GLY A 353 8.76 -36.28 32.38
CA GLY A 353 9.83 -35.91 31.44
C GLY A 353 9.33 -35.79 29.99
N PRO A 354 8.79 -36.87 29.38
CA PRO A 354 8.20 -36.81 28.05
C PRO A 354 7.01 -35.83 27.96
N PHE A 355 6.25 -35.67 29.04
CA PHE A 355 5.15 -34.71 29.07
C PHE A 355 5.65 -33.25 28.98
N ALA A 356 6.74 -32.91 29.69
CA ALA A 356 7.38 -31.60 29.63
C ALA A 356 7.84 -31.25 28.20
N GLU A 357 8.24 -32.23 27.39
CA GLU A 357 8.59 -31.97 25.99
C GLU A 357 7.40 -31.46 25.16
N SER A 358 6.17 -31.88 25.49
CA SER A 358 4.96 -31.40 24.79
C SER A 358 4.64 -29.93 25.05
N LEU A 359 5.29 -29.30 26.04
CA LEU A 359 5.24 -27.85 26.24
C LEU A 359 5.87 -27.08 25.06
N LYS A 360 6.81 -27.71 24.33
CA LYS A 360 7.39 -27.12 23.10
C LYS A 360 6.33 -26.87 22.03
N ASP A 361 5.31 -27.74 21.94
CA ASP A 361 4.21 -27.58 20.98
C ASP A 361 3.34 -26.36 21.33
N VAL A 362 3.09 -26.13 22.64
CA VAL A 362 2.41 -24.93 23.16
C VAL A 362 3.22 -23.68 22.78
N SER A 363 4.52 -23.69 23.05
CA SER A 363 5.43 -22.58 22.74
C SER A 363 5.46 -22.27 21.23
N SER A 364 5.59 -23.29 20.39
CA SER A 364 5.62 -23.15 18.94
C SER A 364 4.31 -22.56 18.40
N THR A 365 3.16 -23.00 18.91
CA THR A 365 1.86 -22.49 18.47
C THR A 365 1.57 -21.07 18.96
N GLU A 366 2.09 -20.69 20.13
CA GLU A 366 2.04 -19.31 20.61
C GLU A 366 2.91 -18.38 19.74
N GLN A 367 4.11 -18.82 19.36
CA GLN A 367 4.98 -18.06 18.44
C GLN A 367 4.34 -17.86 17.06
N GLU A 368 3.65 -18.86 16.52
CA GLU A 368 2.86 -18.71 15.29
C GLU A 368 1.75 -17.64 15.44
N CYS A 369 1.08 -17.60 16.60
CA CYS A 369 0.07 -16.58 16.90
C CYS A 369 0.68 -15.18 16.96
N LEU A 370 1.82 -15.03 17.65
CA LEU A 370 2.54 -13.75 17.76
C LEU A 370 3.04 -13.26 16.40
N ALA A 371 3.60 -14.15 15.57
CA ALA A 371 4.04 -13.80 14.22
C ALA A 371 2.87 -13.35 13.32
N ALA A 372 1.66 -13.84 13.59
CA ALA A 372 0.43 -13.41 12.94
C ALA A 372 -0.23 -12.16 13.57
N ASN A 373 0.41 -11.53 14.56
CA ASN A 373 -0.17 -10.45 15.38
C ASN A 373 -1.55 -10.83 15.94
N VAL A 374 -1.65 -12.00 16.56
CA VAL A 374 -2.81 -12.41 17.34
C VAL A 374 -2.55 -11.99 18.79
N GLU A 375 -3.20 -10.91 19.22
CA GLU A 375 -2.99 -10.33 20.57
C GLU A 375 -3.92 -10.95 21.61
N GLU A 376 -5.10 -11.39 21.19
CA GLU A 376 -6.17 -11.88 22.07
C GLU A 376 -6.68 -13.23 21.59
N ASN A 377 -7.01 -14.10 22.55
CA ASN A 377 -7.56 -15.42 22.31
C ASN A 377 -8.70 -15.73 23.30
N ASP A 378 -9.94 -15.72 22.83
CA ASP A 378 -11.12 -15.99 23.67
C ASP A 378 -11.31 -17.49 23.99
N TYR A 379 -10.53 -18.38 23.36
CA TYR A 379 -10.68 -19.83 23.48
C TYR A 379 -9.82 -20.45 24.60
N THR A 380 -8.88 -19.70 25.16
CA THR A 380 -8.03 -20.12 26.27
C THR A 380 -7.65 -18.93 27.12
N ILE A 381 -7.56 -19.12 28.43
CA ILE A 381 -7.01 -18.13 29.37
C ILE A 381 -5.52 -18.38 29.66
N PHE A 382 -4.99 -19.50 29.18
CA PHE A 382 -3.63 -19.94 29.46
C PHE A 382 -2.66 -19.42 28.42
N THR A 383 -1.52 -18.91 28.89
CA THR A 383 -0.32 -18.64 28.10
C THR A 383 0.69 -19.77 28.25
N HIS A 384 1.69 -19.82 27.37
CA HIS A 384 2.80 -20.76 27.52
C HIS A 384 3.51 -20.61 28.87
N LEU A 385 3.68 -19.38 29.35
CA LEU A 385 4.34 -19.08 30.62
C LEU A 385 3.54 -19.59 31.83
N ASP A 386 2.21 -19.45 31.79
CA ASP A 386 1.33 -19.97 32.86
C ASP A 386 1.48 -21.50 32.97
N LEU A 387 1.41 -22.20 31.82
CA LEU A 387 1.50 -23.66 31.77
C LEU A 387 2.90 -24.17 32.11
N GLN A 388 3.94 -23.41 31.78
CA GLN A 388 5.31 -23.72 32.22
C GLN A 388 5.40 -23.67 33.75
N PHE A 389 4.90 -22.61 34.36
CA PHE A 389 4.92 -22.43 35.80
C PHE A 389 4.11 -23.51 36.53
N GLU A 390 2.91 -23.83 36.05
CA GLU A 390 2.11 -24.93 36.61
C GLU A 390 2.82 -26.29 36.50
N LEU A 391 3.50 -26.56 35.38
CA LEU A 391 4.28 -27.77 35.20
C LEU A 391 5.41 -27.85 36.24
N GLU A 392 6.15 -26.77 36.45
CA GLU A 392 7.23 -26.69 37.44
C GLU A 392 6.71 -27.00 38.86
N LEU A 393 5.53 -26.47 39.23
CA LEU A 393 4.88 -26.77 40.50
C LEU A 393 4.49 -28.23 40.66
N VAL A 394 3.94 -28.86 39.62
CA VAL A 394 3.59 -30.29 39.67
C VAL A 394 4.85 -31.15 39.77
N VAL A 395 5.91 -30.83 39.03
CA VAL A 395 7.20 -31.52 39.13
C VAL A 395 7.74 -31.46 40.56
N GLN A 396 7.74 -30.27 41.17
CA GLN A 396 8.15 -30.10 42.58
C GLN A 396 7.24 -30.89 43.54
N SER A 397 5.93 -30.87 43.32
CA SER A 397 4.97 -31.60 44.15
C SER A 397 5.20 -33.12 44.11
N VAL A 398 5.53 -33.67 42.94
CA VAL A 398 5.87 -35.09 42.78
C VAL A 398 7.14 -35.44 43.55
N VAL A 399 8.19 -34.62 43.43
CA VAL A 399 9.45 -34.83 44.16
C VAL A 399 9.21 -34.82 45.67
N LYS A 400 8.49 -33.81 46.18
CA LYS A 400 8.13 -33.70 47.60
C LYS A 400 7.30 -34.88 48.09
N LYS A 401 6.34 -35.36 47.29
CA LYS A 401 5.49 -36.49 47.65
C LYS A 401 6.27 -37.80 47.70
N ILE A 402 7.21 -38.01 46.78
CA ILE A 402 8.12 -39.17 46.80
C ILE A 402 8.97 -39.14 48.07
N ALA A 403 9.65 -38.02 48.34
CA ALA A 403 10.46 -37.83 49.55
C ALA A 403 9.65 -38.06 50.83
N PHE A 404 8.43 -37.53 50.90
CA PHE A 404 7.52 -37.76 52.01
C PHE A 404 7.21 -39.25 52.21
N ILE A 405 6.83 -39.97 51.14
CA ILE A 405 6.50 -41.39 51.23
C ILE A 405 7.73 -42.23 51.61
N ASP A 406 8.89 -41.97 51.00
CA ASP A 406 10.16 -42.64 51.33
C ASP A 406 10.47 -42.48 52.83
N ASN A 407 10.36 -41.26 53.36
CA ASN A 407 10.65 -40.99 54.78
C ASN A 407 9.64 -41.69 55.72
N GLN A 408 8.37 -41.79 55.33
CA GLN A 408 7.35 -42.51 56.10
C GLN A 408 7.56 -44.04 56.09
N ILE A 409 8.06 -44.61 55.00
CA ILE A 409 8.43 -46.04 54.93
C ILE A 409 9.57 -46.34 55.91
N VAL A 410 10.61 -45.49 55.91
CA VAL A 410 11.74 -45.59 56.83
C VAL A 410 11.26 -45.51 58.28
N ALA A 411 10.48 -44.48 58.64
CA ALA A 411 9.97 -44.31 60.00
C ALA A 411 9.14 -45.50 60.48
N ARG A 412 8.30 -46.10 59.60
CA ARG A 412 7.49 -47.29 59.92
C ARG A 412 8.35 -48.53 60.22
N ASN A 413 9.51 -48.64 59.58
CA ASN A 413 10.42 -49.78 59.77
C ASN A 413 11.31 -49.63 61.03
N MET A 414 11.33 -48.44 61.66
CA MET A 414 12.06 -48.19 62.90
C MET A 414 11.20 -48.49 64.13
N SER A 415 11.23 -49.74 64.60
CA SER A 415 10.44 -50.20 65.76
C SER A 415 10.95 -49.75 67.13
N ASN A 416 12.19 -49.25 67.19
CA ASN A 416 12.96 -48.94 68.39
C ASN A 416 12.81 -47.47 68.84
N LEU A 417 12.01 -46.66 68.12
CA LEU A 417 11.76 -45.25 68.43
C LEU A 417 10.29 -45.00 68.72
N THR A 418 10.01 -44.07 69.63
CA THR A 418 8.63 -43.63 69.89
C THR A 418 8.13 -42.74 68.74
N PRO A 419 6.80 -42.69 68.47
CA PRO A 419 6.24 -41.83 67.43
C PRO A 419 6.63 -40.34 67.56
N ALA A 420 6.75 -39.85 68.80
CA ALA A 420 7.17 -38.48 69.07
C ALA A 420 8.64 -38.21 68.70
N GLN A 421 9.53 -39.19 68.91
CA GLN A 421 10.94 -39.09 68.52
C GLN A 421 11.09 -39.15 67.00
N LEU A 422 10.34 -40.02 66.34
CA LEU A 422 10.30 -40.11 64.87
C LEU A 422 9.83 -38.80 64.24
N GLU A 423 8.74 -38.21 64.76
CA GLU A 423 8.22 -36.92 64.30
C GLU A 423 9.23 -35.80 64.54
N GLN A 424 9.92 -35.79 65.69
CA GLN A 424 10.98 -34.84 65.98
C GLN A 424 12.12 -34.95 64.96
N PHE A 425 12.64 -36.16 64.69
CA PHE A 425 13.74 -36.37 63.75
C PHE A 425 13.36 -36.03 62.31
N GLU A 426 12.15 -36.39 61.88
CA GLU A 426 11.62 -36.03 60.56
C GLU A 426 11.47 -34.50 60.42
N SER A 427 10.95 -33.83 61.44
CA SER A 427 10.79 -32.37 61.44
C SER A 427 12.13 -31.64 61.38
N THR A 428 13.15 -32.13 62.10
CA THR A 428 14.51 -31.60 62.05
C THR A 428 15.13 -31.81 60.67
N PHE A 429 15.05 -33.03 60.13
CA PHE A 429 15.60 -33.34 58.81
C PHE A 429 15.02 -32.40 57.74
N ARG A 430 13.69 -32.24 57.70
CA ARG A 430 13.01 -31.34 56.75
C ARG A 430 13.31 -29.87 56.96
N TYR A 431 13.55 -29.43 58.20
CA TYR A 431 13.86 -28.03 58.46
C TYR A 431 15.25 -27.64 57.92
N PHE A 432 16.18 -28.60 57.89
CA PHE A 432 17.55 -28.36 57.45
C PHE A 432 17.85 -28.74 56.01
N ASP A 433 17.05 -29.63 55.39
CA ASP A 433 17.03 -29.88 53.94
C ASP A 433 16.40 -28.67 53.22
N ARG A 434 17.20 -27.62 52.97
CA ARG A 434 16.71 -26.33 52.47
C ARG A 434 16.45 -26.34 50.97
N ASP A 435 17.14 -27.21 50.25
CA ASP A 435 17.01 -27.37 48.81
C ASP A 435 15.98 -28.43 48.41
N GLU A 436 15.35 -29.08 49.39
CA GLU A 436 14.28 -30.07 49.24
C GLU A 436 14.74 -31.27 48.40
N THR A 437 16.02 -31.62 48.48
CA THR A 437 16.64 -32.74 47.77
C THR A 437 16.37 -34.09 48.43
N ASN A 438 15.80 -34.08 49.65
CA ASN A 438 15.69 -35.24 50.53
C ASN A 438 17.05 -35.83 50.94
N THR A 439 18.08 -34.98 50.95
CA THR A 439 19.44 -35.31 51.40
C THR A 439 20.00 -34.15 52.20
N LEU A 440 20.86 -34.42 53.19
CA LEU A 440 21.54 -33.39 53.95
C LEU A 440 22.99 -33.24 53.49
N GLU A 441 23.34 -32.04 53.01
CA GLU A 441 24.74 -31.68 52.83
C GLU A 441 25.44 -31.56 54.19
N LEU A 442 26.79 -31.61 54.21
CA LEU A 442 27.58 -31.59 55.44
C LEU A 442 27.19 -30.43 56.39
N ALA A 443 26.94 -29.24 55.84
CA ALA A 443 26.55 -28.06 56.61
C ALA A 443 25.13 -28.18 57.20
N GLU A 444 24.20 -28.77 56.44
CA GLU A 444 22.82 -28.99 56.86
C GLU A 444 22.74 -30.08 57.93
N MET A 445 23.46 -31.19 57.73
CA MET A 445 23.61 -32.27 58.71
C MET A 445 24.21 -31.76 60.03
N THR A 446 25.27 -30.95 59.95
CA THR A 446 25.90 -30.34 61.14
C THR A 446 24.89 -29.49 61.93
N SER A 447 24.11 -28.69 61.22
CA SER A 447 23.09 -27.82 61.83
C SER A 447 21.92 -28.63 62.41
N ALA A 448 21.51 -29.70 61.74
CA ALA A 448 20.49 -30.63 62.18
C ALA A 448 20.88 -31.35 63.48
N LEU A 449 22.09 -31.90 63.55
CA LEU A 449 22.60 -32.56 64.76
C LEU A 449 22.73 -31.58 65.93
N ALA A 450 23.25 -30.37 65.68
CA ALA A 450 23.34 -29.33 66.70
C ALA A 450 21.97 -28.93 67.26
N SER A 451 20.92 -28.89 66.41
CA SER A 451 19.54 -28.59 66.83
C SER A 451 18.92 -29.66 67.73
N LEU A 452 19.38 -30.92 67.60
CA LEU A 452 18.99 -32.05 68.44
C LEU A 452 19.85 -32.15 69.71
N GLY A 453 20.77 -31.20 69.93
CA GLY A 453 21.67 -31.17 71.09
C GLY A 453 22.88 -32.10 70.96
N ILE A 454 23.13 -32.65 69.77
CA ILE A 454 24.26 -33.54 69.49
C ILE A 454 25.41 -32.70 68.95
N VAL A 455 26.51 -32.61 69.71
CA VAL A 455 27.67 -31.77 69.38
C VAL A 455 28.92 -32.64 69.19
N TYR A 456 29.46 -32.63 67.98
CA TYR A 456 30.72 -33.27 67.61
C TYR A 456 31.76 -32.23 67.17
N SER A 457 33.04 -32.62 67.09
CA SER A 457 34.06 -31.76 66.48
C SER A 457 33.88 -31.72 64.96
N GLU A 458 34.34 -30.64 64.32
CA GLU A 458 34.24 -30.46 62.86
C GLU A 458 34.89 -31.62 62.08
N GLY A 459 36.00 -32.17 62.58
CA GLY A 459 36.68 -33.33 61.97
C GLY A 459 35.88 -34.63 62.10
N ASP A 460 35.19 -34.83 63.22
CA ASP A 460 34.33 -36.00 63.42
C ASP A 460 33.08 -35.94 62.54
N LEU A 461 32.47 -34.75 62.40
CA LEU A 461 31.30 -34.55 61.54
C LEU A 461 31.59 -34.83 60.06
N ILE A 462 32.76 -34.40 59.56
CA ILE A 462 33.21 -34.72 58.20
C ILE A 462 33.33 -36.24 58.03
N THR A 463 33.91 -36.92 59.01
CA THR A 463 34.11 -38.37 58.98
C THR A 463 32.78 -39.11 58.99
N ILE A 464 31.84 -38.72 59.86
CA ILE A 464 30.50 -39.33 59.94
C ILE A 464 29.71 -39.08 58.66
N HIS A 465 29.72 -37.86 58.12
CA HIS A 465 29.03 -37.53 56.86
C HIS A 465 29.58 -38.34 55.68
N GLN A 466 30.91 -38.45 55.58
CA GLN A 466 31.55 -39.27 54.56
C GLN A 466 31.16 -40.74 54.71
N GLN A 467 31.18 -41.28 55.93
CA GLN A 467 30.84 -42.67 56.18
C GLN A 467 29.38 -42.97 55.85
N LEU A 468 28.44 -42.11 56.25
CA LEU A 468 27.03 -42.24 55.86
C LEU A 468 26.83 -42.15 54.34
N THR A 469 27.60 -41.30 53.67
CA THR A 469 27.57 -41.19 52.21
C THR A 469 28.16 -42.43 51.54
N GLU A 470 29.18 -43.07 52.12
CA GLU A 470 29.73 -44.33 51.62
C GLU A 470 28.75 -45.50 51.81
N ASP A 471 28.07 -45.56 52.97
CA ASP A 471 27.17 -46.66 53.33
C ASP A 471 25.81 -46.57 52.64
N TYR A 472 25.25 -45.36 52.53
CA TYR A 472 23.90 -45.11 51.99
C TYR A 472 23.90 -44.39 50.63
N GLY A 473 25.07 -44.03 50.09
CA GLY A 473 25.24 -43.26 48.85
C GLY A 473 25.05 -41.75 49.02
N ALA A 474 24.18 -41.33 49.95
CA ALA A 474 23.97 -39.95 50.37
C ALA A 474 23.36 -39.94 51.79
N VAL A 475 23.42 -38.78 52.46
CA VAL A 475 22.79 -38.61 53.78
C VAL A 475 21.28 -38.38 53.61
N THR A 476 20.56 -39.45 53.28
CA THR A 476 19.09 -39.48 53.21
C THR A 476 18.48 -39.49 54.62
N PHE A 477 17.15 -39.39 54.71
CA PHE A 477 16.48 -39.54 56.00
C PHE A 477 16.76 -40.90 56.67
N GLU A 478 16.93 -41.97 55.88
CA GLU A 478 17.31 -43.30 56.40
C GLU A 478 18.70 -43.28 57.04
N ALA A 479 19.70 -42.72 56.34
CA ALA A 479 21.05 -42.59 56.87
C ALA A 479 21.07 -41.73 58.15
N PHE A 480 20.32 -40.63 58.14
CA PHE A 480 20.22 -39.71 59.27
C PHE A 480 19.51 -40.35 60.48
N ILE A 481 18.41 -41.08 60.27
CA ILE A 481 17.67 -41.71 61.37
C ILE A 481 18.47 -42.87 61.97
N ASN A 482 19.18 -43.67 61.16
CA ASN A 482 20.02 -44.76 61.65
C ASN A 482 21.17 -44.22 62.51
N LEU A 483 21.80 -43.11 62.09
CA LEU A 483 22.77 -42.41 62.92
C LEU A 483 22.14 -41.97 64.26
N LEU A 484 20.94 -41.39 64.25
CA LEU A 484 20.28 -40.94 65.47
C LEU A 484 19.86 -42.10 66.38
N VAL A 485 19.44 -43.23 65.82
CA VAL A 485 19.19 -44.46 66.58
C VAL A 485 20.47 -44.95 67.25
N ASP A 486 21.57 -45.04 66.50
CA ASP A 486 22.88 -45.46 67.04
C ASP A 486 23.38 -44.53 68.16
N ILE A 487 23.06 -43.23 68.07
CA ILE A 487 23.42 -42.23 69.10
C ILE A 487 22.48 -42.29 70.32
N THR A 488 21.22 -42.70 70.14
CA THR A 488 20.18 -42.67 71.21
C THR A 488 19.94 -44.01 71.88
N GLU A 489 20.48 -45.13 71.36
CA GLU A 489 20.54 -46.42 72.07
C GLU A 489 21.52 -46.34 73.26
N ASP A 490 21.10 -45.67 74.34
CA ASP A 490 21.70 -45.81 75.66
C ASP A 490 21.41 -47.24 76.18
N GLN A 491 22.42 -48.11 76.13
CA GLN A 491 22.33 -49.47 76.66
C GLN A 491 22.10 -49.46 78.17
N THR A 492 20.84 -49.45 78.61
CA THR A 492 20.49 -49.73 80.01
C THR A 492 20.02 -51.17 80.12
N SER A 493 20.95 -52.08 80.42
CA SER A 493 20.63 -53.50 80.62
C SER A 493 19.79 -53.71 81.89
N PRO A 494 18.94 -54.76 81.96
CA PRO A 494 18.18 -55.09 83.18
C PRO A 494 19.06 -55.24 84.42
N ALA A 495 20.32 -55.66 84.25
CA ALA A 495 21.29 -55.76 85.33
C ALA A 495 21.70 -54.39 85.89
N GLN A 496 21.96 -53.40 85.02
CA GLN A 496 22.29 -52.04 85.44
C GLN A 496 21.10 -51.33 86.08
N LEU A 497 19.87 -51.58 85.60
CA LEU A 497 18.66 -51.03 86.22
C LEU A 497 18.45 -51.61 87.63
N ARG A 498 18.68 -52.93 87.79
CA ARG A 498 18.65 -53.59 89.11
C ARG A 498 19.68 -52.98 90.05
N ASP A 499 20.92 -52.78 89.59
CA ASP A 499 21.97 -52.18 90.42
C ASP A 499 21.64 -50.72 90.80
N ALA A 500 20.99 -49.96 89.92
CA ALA A 500 20.51 -48.61 90.22
C ALA A 500 19.44 -48.63 91.32
N PHE A 501 18.43 -49.50 91.22
CA PHE A 501 17.42 -49.67 92.27
C PHE A 501 18.02 -50.17 93.59
N ARG A 502 19.02 -51.06 93.52
CA ARG A 502 19.74 -51.54 94.70
C ARG A 502 20.51 -50.40 95.39
N GLY A 503 21.11 -49.49 94.60
CA GLY A 503 21.72 -48.26 95.09
C GLY A 503 20.72 -47.29 95.74
N LEU A 504 19.53 -47.13 95.14
CA LEU A 504 18.43 -46.32 95.68
C LEU A 504 17.90 -46.86 97.02
N ALA A 505 17.80 -48.18 97.15
CA ALA A 505 17.30 -48.87 98.33
C ALA A 505 18.31 -48.93 99.50
N GLY A 506 19.58 -48.58 99.26
CA GLY A 506 20.68 -48.81 100.19
C GLY A 506 20.92 -50.30 100.45
N ASP A 507 21.02 -51.09 99.37
CA ASP A 507 21.24 -52.55 99.36
C ASP A 507 20.12 -53.41 99.96
N LYS A 508 18.92 -52.84 100.17
CA LYS A 508 17.73 -53.60 100.58
C LYS A 508 17.04 -54.20 99.35
N PRO A 509 16.39 -55.37 99.46
CA PRO A 509 15.63 -55.99 98.37
C PRO A 509 14.25 -55.32 98.15
N PHE A 510 14.05 -54.10 98.62
CA PHE A 510 12.82 -53.33 98.50
C PHE A 510 13.13 -51.83 98.61
N VAL A 511 12.27 -51.00 98.03
CA VAL A 511 12.33 -49.54 98.17
C VAL A 511 11.11 -49.01 98.94
N THR A 512 11.29 -47.92 99.67
CA THR A 512 10.18 -47.19 100.31
C THR A 512 9.91 -45.88 99.58
N GLU A 513 8.76 -45.26 99.83
CA GLU A 513 8.45 -43.92 99.28
C GLU A 513 9.53 -42.89 99.65
N VAL A 514 10.11 -43.01 100.84
CA VAL A 514 11.17 -42.13 101.31
C VAL A 514 12.45 -42.32 100.50
N ASP A 515 12.82 -43.57 100.18
CA ASP A 515 14.00 -43.87 99.36
C ASP A 515 13.85 -43.31 97.93
N LEU A 516 12.65 -43.43 97.34
CA LEU A 516 12.33 -42.90 96.01
C LEU A 516 12.35 -41.36 95.97
N ARG A 517 11.83 -40.70 97.01
CA ARG A 517 11.87 -39.23 97.13
C ARG A 517 13.27 -38.70 97.43
N ALA A 518 14.07 -39.44 98.21
CA ALA A 518 15.45 -39.06 98.54
C ALA A 518 16.37 -39.05 97.31
N ALA A 519 16.02 -39.83 96.28
CA ALA A 519 16.73 -39.91 95.02
C ALA A 519 16.41 -38.80 94.01
N LEU A 520 15.67 -37.77 94.42
CA LEU A 520 15.29 -36.63 93.57
C LEU A 520 14.49 -37.04 92.32
N LEU A 521 13.75 -38.16 92.38
CA LEU A 521 12.86 -38.56 91.30
C LEU A 521 11.69 -37.56 91.16
N PRO A 522 11.21 -37.28 89.93
CA PRO A 522 10.05 -36.44 89.72
C PRO A 522 8.81 -36.97 90.48
N PRO A 523 7.95 -36.10 91.05
CA PRO A 523 6.80 -36.54 91.85
C PRO A 523 5.87 -37.52 91.10
N THR A 524 5.68 -37.30 89.80
CA THR A 524 4.88 -38.16 88.92
C THR A 524 5.48 -39.55 88.75
N ALA A 525 6.81 -39.66 88.70
CA ALA A 525 7.51 -40.94 88.61
C ALA A 525 7.42 -41.72 89.92
N VAL A 526 7.50 -41.04 91.08
CA VAL A 526 7.31 -41.66 92.40
C VAL A 526 5.91 -42.24 92.53
N GLU A 527 4.88 -41.46 92.17
CA GLU A 527 3.47 -41.92 92.22
C GLU A 527 3.24 -43.14 91.32
N TYR A 528 3.80 -43.15 90.11
CA TYR A 528 3.72 -44.29 89.20
C TYR A 528 4.42 -45.52 89.78
N LEU A 529 5.66 -45.37 90.27
CA LEU A 529 6.45 -46.48 90.83
C LEU A 529 5.75 -47.11 92.05
N GLN A 530 5.07 -46.32 92.88
CA GLN A 530 4.26 -46.83 94.00
C GLN A 530 3.03 -47.63 93.56
N GLN A 531 2.49 -47.35 92.37
CA GLN A 531 1.37 -48.10 91.80
C GLN A 531 1.83 -49.34 91.03
N ALA A 532 2.96 -49.24 90.34
CA ALA A 532 3.48 -50.26 89.44
C ALA A 532 4.23 -51.38 90.18
N MET A 533 4.99 -51.05 91.24
CA MET A 533 5.74 -52.06 91.99
C MET A 533 4.83 -52.85 92.94
N PRO A 534 4.93 -54.19 92.96
CA PRO A 534 4.18 -55.01 93.89
C PRO A 534 4.64 -54.73 95.32
N ARG A 535 3.68 -54.67 96.23
CA ARG A 535 3.98 -54.51 97.67
C ARG A 535 4.43 -55.82 98.26
N ARG A 536 5.36 -55.75 99.20
CA ARG A 536 5.83 -56.94 99.90
C ARG A 536 4.74 -57.50 100.83
N PRO A 537 4.54 -58.82 100.90
CA PRO A 537 3.53 -59.41 101.79
C PRO A 537 3.78 -59.04 103.26
N GLY A 538 2.86 -58.30 103.87
CA GLY A 538 2.91 -57.92 105.29
C GLY A 538 3.45 -56.52 105.61
N SER A 539 3.74 -55.67 104.60
CA SER A 539 4.09 -54.26 104.79
C SER A 539 3.33 -53.35 103.83
N GLU A 540 2.79 -52.22 104.32
CA GLU A 540 2.08 -51.24 103.47
C GLU A 540 3.01 -50.23 102.80
N THR A 541 4.28 -50.16 103.23
CA THR A 541 5.21 -49.08 102.86
C THR A 541 6.45 -49.57 102.09
N GLU A 542 6.54 -50.88 101.82
CA GLU A 542 7.68 -51.52 101.13
C GLU A 542 7.26 -52.05 99.75
N PHE A 543 7.99 -51.64 98.73
CA PHE A 543 7.77 -52.00 97.33
C PHE A 543 8.91 -52.89 96.82
N ASP A 544 8.57 -54.04 96.24
CA ASP A 544 9.51 -55.03 95.75
C ASP A 544 9.89 -54.71 94.30
N TYR A 545 11.01 -53.99 94.15
CA TYR A 545 11.49 -53.60 92.84
C TYR A 545 12.10 -54.79 92.08
N GLU A 546 12.62 -55.83 92.74
CA GLU A 546 13.20 -56.99 92.07
C GLU A 546 12.10 -57.80 91.38
N ALA A 547 10.99 -58.07 92.08
CA ALA A 547 9.83 -58.76 91.50
C ALA A 547 9.17 -57.96 90.36
N TRP A 548 9.16 -56.63 90.48
CA TRP A 548 8.68 -55.76 89.41
C TRP A 548 9.58 -55.78 88.18
N LEU A 549 10.90 -55.68 88.37
CA LEU A 549 11.86 -55.74 87.27
C LEU A 549 11.86 -57.13 86.61
N ASP A 550 11.67 -58.19 87.37
CA ASP A 550 11.47 -59.53 86.82
C ASP A 550 10.23 -59.60 85.92
N ASP A 551 9.08 -59.04 86.34
CA ASP A 551 7.84 -59.02 85.54
C ASP A 551 7.95 -58.14 84.29
N VAL A 552 8.60 -56.97 84.41
CA VAL A 552 8.76 -56.02 83.30
C VAL A 552 9.76 -56.53 82.25
N PHE A 553 10.75 -57.33 82.64
CA PHE A 553 11.80 -57.85 81.75
C PHE A 553 11.70 -59.38 81.47
N ALA A 554 10.58 -60.03 81.80
CA ALA A 554 10.30 -61.45 81.52
C ALA A 554 9.72 -61.70 80.11
#